data_AF-A0A6P9EC79-F1
#
_entry.id   AF-A0A6P9EC79-F1
#
_cell.length_a   1.000
_cell.length_b   1.000
_cell.length_c   1.000
_cell.angle_alpha   90.00
_cell.angle_beta   90.00
_cell.angle_gamma   90.00
#
_symmetry.space_group_name_H-M   'P 1'
#
loop_
_entity.id
_entity.type
_entity.pdbx_description
1 polymer ?
#
loop_
_entity_poly.entity_id
_entity_poly.type
_entity_poly.pdbx_seq_one_letter_code
_entity_poly.pdbx_strand_id
1 'polypeptide(L)'
;MSFLGQQQEKGVVRDPDIEDQQIHIKAEVKMSKKKTKKRQLQEWTVNILHPEGKFLRIWKLIFVFSVSVDPLFFYLPVINDEKKCVAFDKRLHIISLCLRTVLDSISLVKIILQFFCPYIDENARLKGQDGVVTDAWPIAKRYLWSRSFSIDVLSILPIPQVLVPIIFSEMRGSNALNTRKMLNAVVVSQYVPRITRIYLSWRKVRKNTTLPLIIIAVKAGFNLFLYTVASHVLGAFWYFFSIQRETACWHLACENYNGCNRSSLNCDHSSGNYTFLNDYCPVEKENPTMFDFGIFLEALQSGTVASMNFPRKFLYCFWWGLRNLSSLGQILQTSPYFWENCFTVLISIFGLLLFLYFIGNLQMYMQWETQKQLKTYMDENDIAKMRGAHVPKIK
;
A
#
# COMPACT_ATOMS: atom_id res chain seq x y z
N MET A 1 45.80 -39.80 85.92
CA MET A 1 44.72 -40.67 85.41
C MET A 1 43.59 -39.78 84.89
N SER A 2 43.23 -39.93 83.61
CA SER A 2 41.98 -39.53 82.92
C SER A 2 41.52 -38.06 83.05
N PHE A 3 41.66 -37.20 82.04
CA PHE A 3 40.82 -37.07 80.82
C PHE A 3 39.31 -37.19 81.06
N LEU A 4 38.61 -36.05 80.95
CA LEU A 4 37.42 -35.87 80.12
C LEU A 4 37.11 -34.37 79.99
N GLY A 5 37.34 -33.84 78.80
CA GLY A 5 36.87 -32.51 78.43
C GLY A 5 35.38 -32.53 78.14
N GLN A 6 34.71 -31.43 78.43
CA GLN A 6 33.45 -31.07 77.78
C GLN A 6 33.63 -29.70 77.13
N GLN A 7 33.46 -29.72 75.81
CA GLN A 7 33.45 -28.56 74.94
C GLN A 7 32.39 -27.56 75.38
N GLN A 8 32.83 -26.31 75.39
CA GLN A 8 31.98 -25.14 75.52
C GLN A 8 31.15 -25.01 74.23
N GLU A 9 29.90 -25.47 74.26
CA GLU A 9 28.96 -25.21 73.18
C GLU A 9 28.48 -23.76 73.33
N LYS A 10 29.17 -22.84 72.63
CA LYS A 10 28.68 -21.46 72.44
C LYS A 10 27.41 -21.54 71.61
N GLY A 11 26.27 -21.64 72.29
CA GLY A 11 24.97 -21.35 71.69
C GLY A 11 25.00 -19.94 71.13
N VAL A 12 25.06 -19.82 69.81
CA VAL A 12 24.72 -18.58 69.12
C VAL A 12 23.24 -18.36 69.43
N VAL A 13 22.96 -17.54 70.43
CA VAL A 13 21.62 -16.95 70.62
C VAL A 13 21.39 -16.08 69.39
N ARG A 14 20.77 -16.68 68.37
CA ARG A 14 20.24 -15.95 67.23
C ARG A 14 19.10 -15.12 67.79
N ASP A 15 19.32 -13.81 67.83
CA ASP A 15 18.30 -12.85 68.18
C ASP A 15 17.14 -13.01 67.17
N PRO A 16 15.95 -13.47 67.62
CA PRO A 16 14.84 -13.74 66.72
C PRO A 16 14.43 -12.49 65.91
N ASP A 17 14.67 -11.28 66.42
CA ASP A 17 14.39 -10.03 65.70
C ASP A 17 15.32 -9.80 64.48
N ILE A 18 16.58 -10.26 64.54
CA ILE A 18 17.53 -10.15 63.43
C ILE A 18 17.19 -11.15 62.32
N GLU A 19 16.77 -12.36 62.69
CA GLU A 19 16.39 -13.39 61.72
C GLU A 19 15.10 -13.01 60.99
N ASP A 20 14.12 -12.40 61.68
CA ASP A 20 12.88 -11.91 61.08
C ASP A 20 13.10 -10.69 60.16
N GLN A 21 13.96 -9.74 60.56
CA GLN A 21 14.40 -8.65 59.68
C GLN A 21 15.08 -9.17 58.40
N GLN A 22 15.89 -10.22 58.51
CA GLN A 22 16.61 -10.76 57.37
C GLN A 22 15.68 -11.53 56.41
N ILE A 23 14.60 -12.12 56.91
CA ILE A 23 13.52 -12.71 56.12
C ILE A 23 12.76 -11.61 55.36
N HIS A 24 12.41 -10.51 56.03
CA HIS A 24 11.75 -9.35 55.42
C HIS A 24 12.58 -8.74 54.28
N ILE A 25 13.88 -8.49 54.51
CA ILE A 25 14.79 -7.95 53.48
C ILE A 25 14.90 -8.90 52.29
N LYS A 26 15.03 -10.22 52.54
CA LYS A 26 15.06 -11.22 51.45
C LYS A 26 13.77 -11.23 50.65
N ALA A 27 12.62 -11.08 51.30
CA ALA A 27 11.32 -11.01 50.63
C ALA A 27 11.21 -9.76 49.75
N GLU A 28 11.62 -8.59 50.25
CA GLU A 28 11.64 -7.33 49.49
C GLU A 28 12.58 -7.39 48.27
N VAL A 29 13.80 -7.92 48.44
CA VAL A 29 14.76 -8.11 47.35
C VAL A 29 14.21 -9.07 46.29
N LYS A 30 13.55 -10.15 46.70
CA LYS A 30 12.94 -11.12 45.78
C LYS A 30 11.75 -10.49 45.03
N MET A 31 10.96 -9.67 45.70
CA MET A 31 9.84 -8.93 45.11
C MET A 31 10.32 -7.89 44.10
N SER A 32 11.38 -7.13 44.44
CA SER A 32 12.05 -6.17 43.56
C SER A 32 12.62 -6.85 42.31
N LYS A 33 13.37 -7.96 42.46
CA LYS A 33 13.87 -8.75 41.32
C LYS A 33 12.74 -9.26 40.41
N LYS A 34 11.63 -9.73 40.99
CA LYS A 34 10.44 -10.19 40.24
C LYS A 34 9.79 -9.04 39.47
N LYS A 35 9.69 -7.85 40.07
CA LYS A 35 9.16 -6.63 39.43
C LYS A 35 10.05 -6.19 38.26
N THR A 36 11.37 -6.17 38.44
CA THR A 36 12.34 -5.85 37.38
C THR A 36 12.28 -6.85 36.22
N LYS A 37 12.21 -8.16 36.49
CA LYS A 37 12.08 -9.18 35.45
C LYS A 37 10.76 -9.08 34.69
N LYS A 38 9.64 -8.79 35.38
CA LYS A 38 8.33 -8.54 34.76
C LYS A 38 8.38 -7.32 33.84
N ARG A 39 8.98 -6.22 34.29
CA ARG A 39 9.14 -4.99 33.52
C ARG A 39 10.01 -5.20 32.27
N GLN A 40 11.14 -5.91 32.40
CA GLN A 40 11.98 -6.28 31.26
C GLN A 40 11.23 -7.15 30.24
N LEU A 41 10.43 -8.11 30.71
CA LEU A 41 9.61 -8.94 29.82
C LEU A 41 8.55 -8.10 29.10
N GLN A 42 7.84 -7.22 29.81
CA GLN A 42 6.84 -6.32 29.22
C GLN A 42 7.45 -5.38 28.19
N GLU A 43 8.62 -4.79 28.49
CA GLU A 43 9.35 -3.89 27.58
C GLU A 43 9.87 -4.64 26.35
N TRP A 44 10.29 -5.90 26.51
CA TRP A 44 10.65 -6.79 25.40
C TRP A 44 9.43 -7.16 24.55
N THR A 45 8.30 -7.52 25.17
CA THR A 45 7.04 -7.84 24.51
C THR A 45 6.53 -6.63 23.72
N VAL A 46 6.56 -5.42 24.29
CA VAL A 46 6.27 -4.18 23.56
C VAL A 46 7.22 -4.07 22.37
N ASN A 47 8.53 -4.14 22.56
CA ASN A 47 9.47 -4.00 21.43
C ASN A 47 9.30 -5.05 20.30
N ILE A 48 8.83 -6.25 20.62
CA ILE A 48 8.62 -7.33 19.64
C ILE A 48 7.24 -7.26 18.97
N LEU A 49 6.17 -7.08 19.75
CA LEU A 49 4.78 -7.10 19.27
C LEU A 49 4.31 -5.74 18.78
N HIS A 50 5.03 -4.66 19.11
CA HIS A 50 4.69 -3.35 18.57
C HIS A 50 4.76 -3.46 17.04
N PRO A 51 3.67 -3.18 16.32
CA PRO A 51 3.67 -3.20 14.85
C PRO A 51 4.66 -2.19 14.26
N GLU A 52 5.21 -1.29 15.10
CA GLU A 52 6.23 -0.30 14.77
C GLU A 52 7.67 -0.70 15.21
N GLY A 53 7.86 -1.94 15.69
CA GLY A 53 9.13 -2.57 16.03
C GLY A 53 9.79 -3.26 14.82
N LYS A 54 10.37 -4.46 15.02
CA LYS A 54 11.07 -5.21 13.93
C LYS A 54 10.17 -5.52 12.72
N PHE A 55 8.87 -5.67 12.93
CA PHE A 55 7.90 -6.06 11.90
C PHE A 55 7.41 -4.89 11.02
N LEU A 56 7.76 -3.64 11.33
CA LEU A 56 7.28 -2.46 10.60
C LEU A 56 7.59 -2.52 9.09
N ARG A 57 8.75 -3.06 8.72
CA ARG A 57 9.14 -3.23 7.31
C ARG A 57 8.22 -4.22 6.59
N ILE A 58 7.87 -5.31 7.26
CA ILE A 58 6.98 -6.36 6.72
C ILE A 58 5.57 -5.78 6.50
N TRP A 59 5.02 -5.05 7.49
CA TRP A 59 3.72 -4.40 7.35
C TRP A 59 3.66 -3.40 6.20
N LYS A 60 4.71 -2.59 6.00
CA LYS A 60 4.80 -1.66 4.86
C LYS A 60 4.73 -2.40 3.53
N LEU A 61 5.49 -3.49 3.38
CA LEU A 61 5.47 -4.30 2.16
C LEU A 61 4.10 -4.92 1.92
N ILE A 62 3.45 -5.45 2.96
CA ILE A 62 2.10 -6.03 2.84
C ILE A 62 1.09 -4.99 2.37
N PHE A 63 1.09 -3.78 2.94
CA PHE A 63 0.13 -2.74 2.54
C PHE A 63 0.32 -2.32 1.09
N VAL A 64 1.57 -2.28 0.67
CA VAL A 64 2.00 -2.03 -0.70
C VAL A 64 1.46 -3.11 -1.65
N PHE A 65 1.75 -4.38 -1.38
CA PHE A 65 1.26 -5.49 -2.19
C PHE A 65 -0.27 -5.52 -2.24
N SER A 66 -0.92 -5.21 -1.12
CA SER A 66 -2.38 -5.12 -1.02
C SER A 66 -3.00 -4.11 -1.98
N VAL A 67 -2.38 -2.95 -2.19
CA VAL A 67 -2.87 -1.94 -3.15
C VAL A 67 -2.58 -2.34 -4.59
N SER A 68 -1.44 -3.01 -4.85
CA SER A 68 -1.08 -3.48 -6.19
C SER A 68 -1.94 -4.64 -6.70
N VAL A 69 -2.64 -5.37 -5.83
CA VAL A 69 -3.52 -6.49 -6.22
C VAL A 69 -4.91 -6.01 -6.65
N ASP A 70 -5.39 -4.87 -6.14
CA ASP A 70 -6.73 -4.37 -6.46
C ASP A 70 -6.98 -4.13 -7.95
N PRO A 71 -6.04 -3.57 -8.73
CA PRO A 71 -6.30 -3.32 -10.14
C PRO A 71 -6.44 -4.59 -10.98
N LEU A 72 -6.09 -5.77 -10.45
CA LEU A 72 -6.31 -7.04 -11.14
C LEU A 72 -7.79 -7.29 -11.46
N PHE A 73 -8.70 -6.84 -10.60
CA PHE A 73 -10.14 -6.94 -10.82
C PHE A 73 -10.61 -6.16 -12.06
N PHE A 74 -9.89 -5.10 -12.44
CA PHE A 74 -10.23 -4.30 -13.62
C PHE A 74 -9.89 -4.98 -14.94
N TYR A 75 -9.05 -6.03 -14.93
CA TYR A 75 -8.70 -6.82 -16.11
C TYR A 75 -9.61 -8.03 -16.35
N LEU A 76 -10.63 -8.22 -15.51
CA LEU A 76 -11.59 -9.33 -15.61
C LEU A 76 -12.47 -9.31 -16.87
N PRO A 77 -13.07 -8.17 -17.28
CA PRO A 77 -13.82 -8.14 -18.52
C PRO A 77 -12.88 -8.29 -19.72
N VAL A 78 -13.32 -9.06 -20.71
CA VAL A 78 -12.61 -9.26 -21.97
C VAL A 78 -13.61 -9.16 -23.11
N ILE A 79 -13.30 -8.40 -24.15
CA ILE A 79 -14.16 -8.32 -25.33
C ILE A 79 -13.94 -9.53 -26.22
N ASN A 80 -15.03 -10.17 -26.63
CA ASN A 80 -15.02 -11.08 -27.76
C ASN A 80 -15.42 -10.28 -28.99
N ASP A 81 -14.44 -10.01 -29.85
CA ASP A 81 -14.63 -9.16 -31.02
C ASP A 81 -15.50 -9.81 -32.10
N GLU A 82 -15.39 -11.14 -32.26
CA GLU A 82 -16.17 -11.91 -33.24
C GLU A 82 -17.68 -11.93 -32.89
N LYS A 83 -18.00 -12.15 -31.62
CA LYS A 83 -19.38 -12.26 -31.13
C LYS A 83 -19.96 -10.94 -30.63
N LYS A 84 -19.15 -9.88 -30.55
CA LYS A 84 -19.45 -8.58 -29.96
C LYS A 84 -20.16 -8.69 -28.61
N CYS A 85 -19.49 -9.37 -27.70
CA CYS A 85 -19.97 -9.60 -26.34
C CYS A 85 -18.81 -9.47 -25.35
N VAL A 86 -19.13 -9.34 -24.06
CA VAL A 86 -18.12 -9.25 -23.00
C VAL A 86 -18.01 -10.57 -22.28
N ALA A 87 -16.84 -11.21 -22.33
CA ALA A 87 -16.45 -12.40 -21.58
C ALA A 87 -15.90 -12.03 -20.18
N PHE A 88 -15.90 -13.00 -19.27
CA PHE A 88 -15.39 -12.86 -17.92
C PHE A 88 -14.20 -13.80 -17.71
N ASP A 89 -13.04 -13.27 -17.35
CA ASP A 89 -11.87 -14.08 -17.02
C ASP A 89 -12.02 -14.69 -15.62
N LYS A 90 -12.66 -15.87 -15.56
CA LYS A 90 -12.86 -16.64 -14.31
C LYS A 90 -11.54 -17.01 -13.65
N ARG A 91 -10.49 -17.29 -14.41
CA ARG A 91 -9.18 -17.69 -13.89
C ARG A 91 -8.53 -16.52 -13.16
N LEU A 92 -8.50 -15.35 -13.79
CA LEU A 92 -7.97 -14.14 -13.17
C LEU A 92 -8.81 -13.71 -11.96
N HIS A 93 -10.13 -13.90 -12.00
CA HIS A 93 -11.01 -13.62 -10.86
C HIS A 93 -10.64 -14.45 -9.63
N ILE A 94 -10.52 -15.77 -9.79
CA ILE A 94 -10.15 -16.67 -8.69
C ILE A 94 -8.77 -16.31 -8.14
N ILE A 95 -7.77 -16.09 -9.01
CA ILE A 95 -6.41 -15.71 -8.58
C ILE A 95 -6.44 -14.40 -7.78
N SER A 96 -7.13 -13.38 -8.29
CA SER A 96 -7.23 -12.06 -7.64
C SER A 96 -7.95 -12.14 -6.30
N LEU A 97 -9.02 -12.93 -6.21
CA LEU A 97 -9.77 -13.16 -4.97
C LEU A 97 -8.91 -13.89 -3.93
N CYS A 98 -8.19 -14.94 -4.31
CA CYS A 98 -7.29 -15.66 -3.42
C CYS A 98 -6.17 -14.76 -2.89
N LEU A 99 -5.47 -14.03 -3.77
CA LEU A 99 -4.43 -13.08 -3.38
C LEU A 99 -4.96 -12.03 -2.41
N ARG A 100 -6.16 -11.48 -2.70
CA ARG A 100 -6.77 -10.50 -1.82
C ARG A 100 -7.09 -11.07 -0.46
N THR A 101 -7.73 -12.23 -0.40
CA THR A 101 -8.14 -12.89 0.84
C THR A 101 -6.95 -13.15 1.75
N VAL A 102 -5.82 -13.59 1.18
CA VAL A 102 -4.56 -13.77 1.93
C VAL A 102 -4.07 -12.44 2.53
N LEU A 103 -4.01 -11.37 1.72
CA LEU A 103 -3.53 -10.05 2.17
C LEU A 103 -4.47 -9.40 3.21
N ASP A 104 -5.78 -9.63 3.10
CA ASP A 104 -6.76 -9.19 4.09
C ASP A 104 -6.66 -9.95 5.39
N SER A 105 -6.46 -11.26 5.34
CA SER A 105 -6.26 -12.09 6.54
C SER A 105 -5.01 -11.62 7.31
N ILE A 106 -3.91 -11.35 6.60
CA ILE A 106 -2.69 -10.81 7.19
C ILE A 106 -2.93 -9.41 7.79
N SER A 107 -3.69 -8.56 7.09
CA SER A 107 -4.05 -7.22 7.60
C SER A 107 -4.98 -7.29 8.81
N LEU A 108 -5.88 -8.27 8.87
CA LEU A 108 -6.77 -8.52 10.00
C LEU A 108 -5.97 -8.96 11.23
N VAL A 109 -4.98 -9.85 11.05
CA VAL A 109 -4.06 -10.24 12.14
C VAL A 109 -3.37 -9.01 12.72
N LYS A 110 -2.91 -8.06 11.88
CA LYS A 110 -2.35 -6.79 12.38
C LYS A 110 -3.34 -6.01 13.25
N ILE A 111 -4.60 -5.87 12.81
CA ILE A 111 -5.63 -5.18 13.58
C ILE A 111 -5.82 -5.86 14.92
N ILE A 112 -5.94 -7.19 14.93
CA ILE A 112 -6.06 -7.99 16.15
C ILE A 112 -4.86 -7.74 17.07
N LEU A 113 -3.63 -7.78 16.54
CA LEU A 113 -2.42 -7.49 17.33
C LEU A 113 -2.41 -6.08 17.94
N GLN A 114 -2.99 -5.07 17.27
CA GLN A 114 -3.11 -3.71 17.82
C GLN A 114 -3.99 -3.65 19.06
N PHE A 115 -5.01 -4.52 19.17
CA PHE A 115 -5.84 -4.63 20.37
C PHE A 115 -5.11 -5.24 21.58
N PHE A 116 -4.02 -5.97 21.34
CA PHE A 116 -3.22 -6.62 22.39
C PHE A 116 -1.87 -5.95 22.64
N CYS A 117 -1.53 -4.92 21.87
CA CYS A 117 -0.22 -4.28 21.97
C CYS A 117 -0.17 -3.34 23.18
N PRO A 118 0.71 -3.60 24.18
CA PRO A 118 0.89 -2.67 25.28
C PRO A 118 1.53 -1.38 24.79
N TYR A 119 1.28 -0.28 25.51
CA TYR A 119 1.78 1.04 25.13
C TYR A 119 2.39 1.78 26.32
N ILE A 120 3.23 2.75 26.02
CA ILE A 120 3.83 3.65 27.02
C ILE A 120 2.95 4.91 27.14
N ASP A 121 2.43 5.15 28.32
CA ASP A 121 1.80 6.40 28.73
C ASP A 121 2.90 7.39 29.17
N GLU A 122 3.21 8.34 28.29
CA GLU A 122 4.20 9.38 28.57
C GLU A 122 3.80 10.28 29.74
N ASN A 123 2.51 10.48 30.02
CA ASN A 123 2.07 11.30 31.14
C ASN A 123 2.33 10.60 32.49
N ALA A 124 2.10 9.29 32.55
CA ALA A 124 2.46 8.48 33.71
C ALA A 124 3.99 8.42 33.90
N ARG A 125 4.73 8.32 32.78
CA ARG A 125 6.20 8.30 32.80
C ARG A 125 6.81 9.63 33.27
N LEU A 126 6.25 10.77 32.84
CA LEU A 126 6.64 12.11 33.30
C LEU A 126 6.37 12.31 34.81
N LYS A 127 5.41 11.58 35.37
CA LYS A 127 5.08 11.58 36.81
C LYS A 127 5.91 10.56 37.63
N GLY A 128 6.89 9.88 37.03
CA GLY A 128 7.73 8.89 37.70
C GLY A 128 7.05 7.54 38.00
N GLN A 129 5.86 7.30 37.43
CA GLN A 129 5.13 6.03 37.56
C GLN A 129 5.55 5.03 36.47
N ASP A 130 5.23 3.74 36.67
CA ASP A 130 5.38 2.74 35.62
C ASP A 130 4.42 3.07 34.47
N GLY A 131 4.96 3.63 33.39
CA GLY A 131 4.16 4.13 32.26
C GLY A 131 3.70 3.04 31.30
N VAL A 132 4.04 1.76 31.51
CA VAL A 132 3.64 0.69 30.60
C VAL A 132 2.23 0.21 30.93
N VAL A 133 1.28 0.54 30.07
CA VAL A 133 -0.10 0.07 30.18
C VAL A 133 -0.22 -1.29 29.51
N THR A 134 -0.51 -2.33 30.31
CA THR A 134 -0.68 -3.71 29.85
C THR A 134 -2.12 -4.23 29.93
N ASP A 135 -3.01 -3.47 30.56
CA ASP A 135 -4.40 -3.89 30.73
C ASP A 135 -5.17 -3.85 29.40
N ALA A 136 -5.91 -4.91 29.10
CA ALA A 136 -6.58 -5.09 27.81
C ALA A 136 -7.61 -3.98 27.51
N TRP A 137 -8.37 -3.54 28.52
CA TRP A 137 -9.44 -2.56 28.31
C TRP A 137 -8.93 -1.15 27.93
N PRO A 138 -7.95 -0.55 28.65
CA PRO A 138 -7.31 0.69 28.22
C PRO A 138 -6.70 0.62 26.81
N ILE A 139 -6.03 -0.49 26.47
CA ILE A 139 -5.41 -0.69 25.15
C ILE A 139 -6.50 -0.69 24.06
N ALA A 140 -7.52 -1.53 24.23
CA ALA A 140 -8.63 -1.66 23.28
C ALA A 140 -9.36 -0.33 23.09
N LYS A 141 -9.72 0.36 24.19
CA LYS A 141 -10.41 1.65 24.15
C LYS A 141 -9.58 2.71 23.41
N ARG A 142 -8.27 2.77 23.68
CA ARG A 142 -7.36 3.69 23.00
C ARG A 142 -7.31 3.44 21.49
N TYR A 143 -7.20 2.17 21.07
CA TYR A 143 -7.13 1.84 19.66
C TYR A 143 -8.47 2.09 18.95
N LEU A 144 -9.60 1.68 19.54
CA LEU A 144 -10.95 1.88 18.99
C LEU A 144 -11.28 3.35 18.71
N TRP A 145 -10.93 4.24 19.65
CA TRP A 145 -11.15 5.68 19.50
C TRP A 145 -10.08 6.39 18.67
N SER A 146 -9.07 5.67 18.19
CA SER A 146 -8.05 6.23 17.32
C SER A 146 -8.54 6.31 15.88
N ARG A 147 -8.15 7.38 15.16
CA ARG A 147 -8.34 7.48 13.71
C ARG A 147 -7.73 6.29 12.94
N SER A 148 -6.71 5.64 13.51
CA SER A 148 -6.02 4.50 12.86
C SER A 148 -6.94 3.29 12.73
N PHE A 149 -7.80 3.02 13.71
CA PHE A 149 -8.73 1.89 13.66
C PHE A 149 -9.72 2.00 12.50
N SER A 150 -10.36 3.16 12.34
CA SER A 150 -11.30 3.39 11.23
C SER A 150 -10.59 3.25 9.87
N ILE A 151 -9.37 3.76 9.72
CA ILE A 151 -8.59 3.62 8.48
C ILE A 151 -8.21 2.16 8.22
N ASP A 152 -7.76 1.44 9.25
CA ASP A 152 -7.39 0.03 9.14
C ASP A 152 -8.61 -0.81 8.70
N VAL A 153 -9.79 -0.61 9.32
CA VAL A 153 -11.04 -1.31 8.97
C VAL A 153 -11.50 -0.95 7.55
N LEU A 154 -11.61 0.35 7.23
CA LEU A 154 -12.05 0.80 5.90
C LEU A 154 -11.13 0.28 4.80
N SER A 155 -9.81 0.17 5.05
CA SER A 155 -8.85 -0.31 4.06
C SER A 155 -8.97 -1.80 3.71
N ILE A 156 -9.54 -2.62 4.61
CA ILE A 156 -9.68 -4.08 4.44
C ILE A 156 -11.01 -4.43 3.78
N LEU A 157 -11.97 -3.50 3.70
CA LEU A 157 -13.27 -3.80 3.11
C LEU A 157 -13.11 -4.33 1.66
N PRO A 158 -13.74 -5.46 1.34
CA PRO A 158 -13.56 -6.15 0.07
C PRO A 158 -14.41 -5.52 -1.05
N ILE A 159 -14.46 -4.19 -1.12
CA ILE A 159 -15.33 -3.46 -2.04
C ILE A 159 -15.02 -3.80 -3.51
N PRO A 160 -13.75 -3.78 -3.98
CA PRO A 160 -13.47 -4.13 -5.37
C PRO A 160 -13.84 -5.58 -5.70
N GLN A 161 -13.67 -6.52 -4.76
CA GLN A 161 -13.98 -7.94 -4.93
C GLN A 161 -15.48 -8.16 -5.20
N VAL A 162 -16.33 -7.41 -4.50
CA VAL A 162 -17.78 -7.54 -4.58
C VAL A 162 -18.35 -6.69 -5.70
N LEU A 163 -17.92 -5.43 -5.81
CA LEU A 163 -18.52 -4.49 -6.75
C LEU A 163 -18.07 -4.67 -8.18
N VAL A 164 -16.82 -5.09 -8.46
CA VAL A 164 -16.36 -5.22 -9.85
C VAL A 164 -17.12 -6.33 -10.61
N PRO A 165 -17.37 -7.52 -10.04
CA PRO A 165 -18.26 -8.51 -10.67
C PRO A 165 -19.69 -8.01 -10.87
N ILE A 166 -20.20 -7.17 -9.96
CA ILE A 166 -21.52 -6.54 -10.12
C ILE A 166 -21.47 -5.56 -11.30
N ILE A 167 -20.52 -4.61 -11.33
CA ILE A 167 -20.32 -3.67 -12.45
C ILE A 167 -20.20 -4.43 -13.76
N PHE A 168 -19.53 -5.57 -13.76
CA PHE A 168 -19.41 -6.44 -14.92
C PHE A 168 -20.75 -7.01 -15.39
N SER A 169 -21.56 -7.55 -14.47
CA SER A 169 -22.92 -7.98 -14.77
C SER A 169 -23.75 -6.81 -15.33
N GLU A 170 -23.59 -5.62 -14.75
CA GLU A 170 -24.25 -4.40 -15.22
C GLU A 170 -23.80 -4.01 -16.64
N MET A 171 -22.51 -4.16 -16.98
CA MET A 171 -21.98 -3.88 -18.33
C MET A 171 -22.61 -4.78 -19.40
N ARG A 172 -22.82 -6.05 -19.07
CA ARG A 172 -23.47 -7.05 -19.95
C ARG A 172 -24.99 -6.85 -20.06
N GLY A 173 -25.63 -6.30 -19.03
CA GLY A 173 -27.08 -6.16 -18.94
C GLY A 173 -27.62 -4.81 -19.45
N SER A 174 -28.95 -4.66 -19.37
CA SER A 174 -29.69 -3.48 -19.81
C SER A 174 -29.71 -2.31 -18.80
N ASN A 175 -29.03 -2.46 -17.66
CA ASN A 175 -29.16 -1.56 -16.52
C ASN A 175 -28.49 -0.18 -16.75
N ALA A 176 -28.96 0.81 -16.00
CA ALA A 176 -28.66 2.22 -16.20
C ALA A 176 -27.15 2.56 -16.08
N LEU A 177 -26.64 3.32 -17.05
CA LEU A 177 -25.27 3.88 -17.08
C LEU A 177 -24.89 4.62 -15.78
N ASN A 178 -25.87 5.25 -15.11
CA ASN A 178 -25.66 5.97 -13.85
C ASN A 178 -25.28 5.04 -12.69
N THR A 179 -25.84 3.83 -12.65
CA THR A 179 -25.48 2.80 -11.65
C THR A 179 -24.02 2.40 -11.81
N ARG A 180 -23.56 2.18 -13.06
CA ARG A 180 -22.16 1.83 -13.36
C ARG A 180 -21.19 2.93 -12.90
N LYS A 181 -21.52 4.20 -13.17
CA LYS A 181 -20.73 5.37 -12.74
C LYS A 181 -20.62 5.46 -11.22
N MET A 182 -21.74 5.29 -10.50
CA MET A 182 -21.75 5.31 -9.04
C MET A 182 -20.89 4.17 -8.46
N LEU A 183 -21.04 2.95 -8.98
CA LEU A 183 -20.26 1.81 -8.53
C LEU A 183 -18.76 2.00 -8.79
N ASN A 184 -18.37 2.55 -9.96
CA ASN A 184 -16.98 2.92 -10.24
C ASN A 184 -16.46 3.93 -9.22
N ALA A 185 -17.24 4.97 -8.89
CA ALA A 185 -16.86 5.97 -7.91
C ALA A 185 -16.63 5.36 -6.52
N VAL A 186 -17.48 4.41 -6.11
CA VAL A 186 -17.30 3.66 -4.85
C VAL A 186 -16.01 2.85 -4.87
N VAL A 187 -15.70 2.15 -5.97
CA VAL A 187 -14.45 1.39 -6.11
C VAL A 187 -13.23 2.32 -6.05
N VAL A 188 -13.26 3.47 -6.73
CA VAL A 188 -12.17 4.47 -6.68
C VAL A 188 -12.02 5.04 -5.26
N SER A 189 -13.13 5.35 -4.58
CA SER A 189 -13.11 5.90 -3.22
C SER A 189 -12.40 4.98 -2.22
N GLN A 190 -12.44 3.67 -2.47
CA GLN A 190 -11.80 2.66 -1.63
C GLN A 190 -10.26 2.72 -1.68
N TYR A 191 -9.66 3.34 -2.71
CA TYR A 191 -8.22 3.57 -2.73
C TYR A 191 -7.78 4.62 -1.71
N VAL A 192 -8.66 5.56 -1.33
CA VAL A 192 -8.35 6.62 -0.35
C VAL A 192 -7.91 6.07 1.01
N PRO A 193 -8.68 5.20 1.71
CA PRO A 193 -8.24 4.62 2.98
C PRO A 193 -6.98 3.76 2.83
N ARG A 194 -6.83 3.04 1.71
CA ARG A 194 -5.67 2.17 1.46
C ARG A 194 -4.37 2.98 1.28
N ILE A 195 -4.40 4.03 0.47
CA ILE A 195 -3.27 4.95 0.27
C ILE A 195 -2.98 5.71 1.57
N THR A 196 -4.02 6.16 2.30
CA THR A 196 -3.85 6.82 3.60
C THR A 196 -3.14 5.91 4.60
N ARG A 197 -3.48 4.61 4.65
CA ARG A 197 -2.81 3.61 5.50
C ARG A 197 -1.33 3.50 5.15
N ILE A 198 -0.98 3.46 3.86
CA ILE A 198 0.40 3.48 3.38
C ILE A 198 1.08 4.76 3.87
N TYR A 199 0.55 5.94 3.52
CA TYR A 199 1.12 7.23 3.90
C TYR A 199 1.40 7.33 5.41
N LEU A 200 0.42 6.98 6.27
CA LEU A 200 0.59 6.99 7.73
C LEU A 200 1.69 6.01 8.19
N SER A 201 1.76 4.82 7.57
CA SER A 201 2.80 3.84 7.87
C SER A 201 4.21 4.33 7.48
N TRP A 202 4.32 5.14 6.42
CA TRP A 202 5.60 5.69 5.94
C TRP A 202 6.00 6.97 6.66
N ARG A 203 5.06 7.84 7.05
CA ARG A 203 5.34 9.04 7.86
C ARG A 203 5.98 8.69 9.21
N LYS A 204 5.66 7.52 9.75
CA LYS A 204 6.23 7.02 11.01
C LYS A 204 7.63 6.42 10.87
N VAL A 205 8.26 6.45 9.69
CA VAL A 205 9.68 6.09 9.54
C VAL A 205 10.53 7.01 10.44
N ARG A 206 11.24 6.37 11.37
CA ARG A 206 11.92 6.95 12.53
C ARG A 206 12.97 7.98 12.10
N LYS A 207 12.96 9.15 12.76
CA LYS A 207 13.97 10.23 12.67
C LYS A 207 15.38 9.84 13.16
N ASN A 208 15.65 8.55 13.39
CA ASN A 208 16.84 8.06 14.11
C ASN A 208 17.88 7.38 13.19
N THR A 209 17.78 7.54 11.88
CA THR A 209 18.89 7.12 11.01
C THR A 209 19.93 8.23 11.03
N THR A 210 21.01 8.02 11.76
CA THR A 210 22.17 8.92 11.86
C THR A 210 22.91 9.09 10.53
N LEU A 211 22.54 8.35 9.48
CA LEU A 211 23.12 8.44 8.15
C LEU A 211 22.17 9.12 7.14
N PRO A 212 22.46 10.35 6.68
CA PRO A 212 21.65 11.07 5.68
C PRO A 212 21.42 10.28 4.39
N LEU A 213 22.42 9.49 3.95
CA LEU A 213 22.39 8.70 2.72
C LEU A 213 21.24 7.68 2.69
N ILE A 214 21.10 6.88 3.75
CA ILE A 214 20.08 5.83 3.81
C ILE A 214 18.68 6.45 3.78
N ILE A 215 18.49 7.61 4.43
CA ILE A 215 17.21 8.31 4.41
C ILE A 215 16.87 8.77 2.99
N ILE A 216 17.83 9.38 2.30
CA ILE A 216 17.59 9.89 0.94
C ILE A 216 17.32 8.73 -0.03
N ALA A 217 18.13 7.66 0.01
CA ALA A 217 17.92 6.49 -0.83
C ALA A 217 16.57 5.80 -0.58
N VAL A 218 16.17 5.66 0.70
CA VAL A 218 14.85 5.11 1.07
C VAL A 218 13.71 6.00 0.57
N LYS A 219 13.86 7.33 0.64
CA LYS A 219 12.85 8.28 0.11
C LYS A 219 12.74 8.18 -1.41
N ALA A 220 13.87 8.17 -2.13
CA ALA A 220 13.90 8.03 -3.58
C ALA A 220 13.28 6.70 -4.04
N GLY A 221 13.68 5.58 -3.41
CA GLY A 221 13.12 4.27 -3.71
C GLY A 221 11.62 4.16 -3.37
N PHE A 222 11.17 4.73 -2.25
CA PHE A 222 9.75 4.77 -1.92
C PHE A 222 8.94 5.57 -2.94
N ASN A 223 9.48 6.68 -3.41
CA ASN A 223 8.79 7.49 -4.38
C ASN A 223 8.73 6.83 -5.76
N LEU A 224 9.83 6.24 -6.22
CA LEU A 224 9.83 5.40 -7.43
C LEU A 224 8.77 4.29 -7.32
N PHE A 225 8.67 3.68 -6.15
CA PHE A 225 7.66 2.67 -5.90
C PHE A 225 6.22 3.21 -5.99
N LEU A 226 5.91 4.37 -5.38
CA LEU A 226 4.60 5.03 -5.54
C LEU A 226 4.28 5.33 -7.00
N TYR A 227 5.31 5.75 -7.75
CA TYR A 227 5.23 6.01 -9.18
C TYR A 227 4.85 4.76 -9.98
N THR A 228 5.50 3.62 -9.69
CA THR A 228 5.18 2.32 -10.31
C THR A 228 3.76 1.87 -9.99
N VAL A 229 3.31 1.99 -8.73
CA VAL A 229 1.94 1.61 -8.34
C VAL A 229 0.91 2.50 -9.01
N ALA A 230 1.13 3.82 -9.03
CA ALA A 230 0.22 4.75 -9.70
C ALA A 230 0.09 4.42 -11.20
N SER A 231 1.21 4.11 -11.86
CA SER A 231 1.24 3.70 -13.26
C SER A 231 0.40 2.44 -13.50
N HIS A 232 0.55 1.44 -12.62
CA HIS A 232 -0.23 0.20 -12.69
C HIS A 232 -1.73 0.44 -12.49
N VAL A 233 -2.11 1.23 -11.48
CA VAL A 233 -3.50 1.56 -11.17
C VAL A 233 -4.16 2.32 -12.32
N LEU A 234 -3.50 3.36 -12.86
CA LEU A 234 -4.03 4.14 -13.98
C LEU A 234 -4.16 3.31 -15.26
N GLY A 235 -3.18 2.47 -15.56
CA GLY A 235 -3.24 1.56 -16.70
C GLY A 235 -4.43 0.59 -16.62
N ALA A 236 -4.70 0.06 -15.42
CA ALA A 236 -5.84 -0.84 -15.20
C ALA A 236 -7.19 -0.12 -15.32
N PHE A 237 -7.30 1.11 -14.81
CA PHE A 237 -8.49 1.93 -15.00
C PHE A 237 -8.72 2.25 -16.47
N TRP A 238 -7.66 2.60 -17.21
CA TRP A 238 -7.73 2.82 -18.64
C TRP A 238 -8.27 1.59 -19.38
N TYR A 239 -7.70 0.40 -19.14
CA TYR A 239 -8.21 -0.86 -19.70
C TYR A 239 -9.70 -1.07 -19.44
N PHE A 240 -10.12 -0.93 -18.19
CA PHE A 240 -11.50 -1.18 -17.77
C PHE A 240 -12.48 -0.13 -18.33
N PHE A 241 -12.07 1.13 -18.35
CA PHE A 241 -12.86 2.21 -18.93
C PHE A 241 -12.95 2.10 -20.45
N SER A 242 -11.94 1.56 -21.15
CA SER A 242 -12.05 1.26 -22.58
C SER A 242 -13.16 0.26 -22.86
N ILE A 243 -13.26 -0.81 -22.07
CA ILE A 243 -14.35 -1.80 -22.22
C ILE A 243 -15.71 -1.16 -21.86
N GLN A 244 -15.77 -0.33 -20.82
CA GLN A 244 -16.99 0.41 -20.51
C GLN A 244 -17.41 1.36 -21.63
N ARG A 245 -16.44 1.99 -22.29
CA ARG A 245 -16.70 2.94 -23.37
C ARG A 245 -17.22 2.22 -24.62
N GLU A 246 -16.64 1.08 -24.97
CA GLU A 246 -17.12 0.23 -26.06
C GLU A 246 -18.50 -0.35 -25.78
N THR A 247 -18.72 -0.91 -24.60
CA THR A 247 -20.04 -1.42 -24.22
C THR A 247 -21.09 -0.32 -24.18
N ALA A 248 -20.75 0.91 -23.78
CA ALA A 248 -21.65 2.05 -23.85
C ALA A 248 -22.04 2.38 -25.30
N CYS A 249 -21.10 2.31 -26.24
CA CYS A 249 -21.42 2.44 -27.66
C CYS A 249 -22.35 1.32 -28.13
N TRP A 250 -22.07 0.06 -27.75
CA TRP A 250 -22.92 -1.07 -28.13
C TRP A 250 -24.35 -0.95 -27.61
N HIS A 251 -24.52 -0.48 -26.36
CA HIS A 251 -25.84 -0.23 -25.79
C HIS A 251 -26.60 0.86 -26.57
N LEU A 252 -25.92 1.93 -26.98
CA LEU A 252 -26.50 3.00 -27.80
C LEU A 252 -26.86 2.51 -29.21
N ALA A 253 -26.03 1.69 -29.82
CA ALA A 253 -26.31 1.09 -31.12
C ALA A 253 -27.52 0.15 -31.04
N CYS A 254 -27.59 -0.68 -29.99
CA CYS A 254 -28.70 -1.59 -29.73
C CYS A 254 -30.02 -0.89 -29.43
N GLU A 255 -29.98 0.33 -28.89
CA GLU A 255 -31.18 1.18 -28.74
C GLU A 255 -31.82 1.54 -30.08
N ASN A 256 -30.99 1.74 -31.10
CA ASN A 256 -31.41 2.20 -32.41
C ASN A 256 -31.63 1.06 -33.41
N TYR A 257 -31.31 -0.19 -33.04
CA TYR A 257 -31.39 -1.35 -33.92
C TYR A 257 -32.55 -2.28 -33.53
N ASN A 258 -33.48 -2.50 -34.46
CA ASN A 258 -34.63 -3.36 -34.25
C ASN A 258 -34.19 -4.82 -34.03
N GLY A 259 -34.62 -5.41 -32.91
CA GLY A 259 -34.30 -6.80 -32.57
C GLY A 259 -32.99 -6.97 -31.78
N CYS A 260 -32.28 -5.90 -31.41
CA CYS A 260 -31.22 -6.03 -30.40
C CYS A 260 -31.81 -6.07 -28.99
N ASN A 261 -31.49 -7.14 -28.25
CA ASN A 261 -31.77 -7.21 -26.82
C ASN A 261 -30.53 -6.77 -26.03
N ARG A 262 -30.60 -5.70 -25.24
CA ARG A 262 -29.43 -5.22 -24.45
C ARG A 262 -28.85 -6.28 -23.50
N SER A 263 -29.66 -7.25 -23.07
CA SER A 263 -29.22 -8.36 -22.20
C SER A 263 -28.38 -9.41 -22.91
N SER A 264 -28.21 -9.33 -24.24
CA SER A 264 -27.52 -10.33 -25.04
C SER A 264 -26.03 -10.06 -25.25
N LEU A 265 -25.47 -8.97 -24.71
CA LEU A 265 -24.03 -8.67 -24.77
C LEU A 265 -23.18 -9.58 -23.86
N ASN A 266 -23.78 -10.65 -23.33
CA ASN A 266 -23.13 -11.69 -22.56
C ASN A 266 -22.72 -12.87 -23.45
N CYS A 267 -21.42 -13.17 -23.50
CA CYS A 267 -20.89 -14.29 -24.30
C CYS A 267 -21.34 -15.69 -23.87
N ASP A 268 -21.86 -15.85 -22.64
CA ASP A 268 -22.34 -17.15 -22.15
C ASP A 268 -23.72 -17.52 -22.73
N HIS A 269 -24.49 -16.53 -23.21
CA HIS A 269 -25.85 -16.70 -23.71
C HIS A 269 -26.10 -16.05 -25.07
N SER A 270 -25.07 -15.52 -25.75
CA SER A 270 -25.27 -14.84 -27.03
C SER A 270 -25.60 -15.86 -28.13
N SER A 271 -26.82 -15.78 -28.65
CA SER A 271 -27.31 -16.58 -29.78
C SER A 271 -27.47 -15.76 -31.07
N GLY A 272 -27.23 -14.45 -31.02
CA GLY A 272 -27.41 -13.52 -32.15
C GLY A 272 -26.09 -13.12 -32.82
N ASN A 273 -26.18 -12.76 -34.10
CA ASN A 273 -25.11 -12.10 -34.84
C ASN A 273 -25.20 -10.59 -34.62
N TYR A 274 -24.21 -10.01 -33.93
CA TYR A 274 -24.15 -8.58 -33.60
C TYR A 274 -23.13 -7.81 -34.45
N THR A 275 -22.77 -8.31 -35.63
CA THR A 275 -21.80 -7.65 -36.52
C THR A 275 -22.18 -6.21 -36.88
N PHE A 276 -23.47 -5.86 -36.86
CA PHE A 276 -23.94 -4.48 -37.08
C PHE A 276 -23.31 -3.49 -36.10
N LEU A 277 -22.87 -3.92 -34.92
CA LEU A 277 -22.18 -3.07 -33.95
C LEU A 277 -20.89 -2.46 -34.50
N ASN A 278 -20.24 -3.09 -35.48
CA ASN A 278 -19.07 -2.50 -36.15
C ASN A 278 -19.41 -1.20 -36.90
N ASP A 279 -20.63 -1.12 -37.46
CA ASP A 279 -21.05 0.03 -38.26
C ASP A 279 -21.40 1.23 -37.36
N TYR A 280 -21.97 0.97 -36.19
CA TYR A 280 -22.32 2.01 -35.21
C TYR A 280 -21.15 2.38 -34.28
N CYS A 281 -20.25 1.44 -34.01
CA CYS A 281 -19.12 1.57 -33.10
C CYS A 281 -17.79 1.26 -33.81
N PRO A 282 -17.39 2.07 -34.80
CA PRO A 282 -16.25 1.74 -35.65
C PRO A 282 -14.92 2.00 -34.93
N VAL A 283 -14.25 0.93 -34.49
CA VAL A 283 -12.93 0.98 -33.84
C VAL A 283 -11.78 1.01 -34.86
N GLU A 284 -11.88 0.21 -35.93
CA GLU A 284 -10.82 0.12 -36.95
C GLU A 284 -10.76 1.34 -37.87
N LYS A 285 -11.92 1.82 -38.31
CA LYS A 285 -12.08 3.01 -39.15
C LYS A 285 -12.75 4.09 -38.34
N GLU A 286 -11.97 4.72 -37.46
CA GLU A 286 -12.46 5.73 -36.53
C GLU A 286 -13.40 6.73 -37.25
N ASN A 287 -14.60 6.89 -36.70
CA ASN A 287 -15.53 7.91 -37.13
C ASN A 287 -16.07 8.66 -35.89
N PRO A 288 -15.42 9.76 -35.48
CA PRO A 288 -15.80 10.51 -34.29
C PRO A 288 -17.22 11.07 -34.34
N THR A 289 -17.79 11.21 -35.55
CA THR A 289 -19.18 11.66 -35.73
C THR A 289 -20.21 10.60 -35.31
N MET A 290 -19.85 9.31 -35.39
CA MET A 290 -20.72 8.20 -34.96
C MET A 290 -20.55 7.94 -33.47
N PHE A 291 -19.31 7.71 -33.04
CA PHE A 291 -18.98 7.56 -31.63
C PHE A 291 -17.49 7.84 -31.40
N ASP A 292 -17.21 8.86 -30.58
CA ASP A 292 -15.85 9.23 -30.21
C ASP A 292 -15.39 8.44 -28.97
N PHE A 293 -14.36 7.61 -29.18
CA PHE A 293 -13.71 6.81 -28.14
C PHE A 293 -12.62 7.56 -27.39
N GLY A 294 -12.13 8.69 -27.92
CA GLY A 294 -11.07 9.50 -27.33
C GLY A 294 -9.85 8.68 -26.89
N ILE A 295 -9.40 8.88 -25.66
CA ILE A 295 -8.19 8.23 -25.11
C ILE A 295 -8.30 6.69 -25.03
N PHE A 296 -9.51 6.15 -25.15
CA PHE A 296 -9.75 4.71 -25.03
C PHE A 296 -9.52 3.97 -26.34
N LEU A 297 -9.51 4.67 -27.47
CA LEU A 297 -9.40 4.10 -28.81
C LEU A 297 -8.13 3.24 -28.98
N GLU A 298 -6.98 3.71 -28.49
CA GLU A 298 -5.70 2.99 -28.54
C GLU A 298 -5.80 1.59 -27.90
N ALA A 299 -6.54 1.46 -26.78
CA ALA A 299 -6.72 0.17 -26.12
C ALA A 299 -7.54 -0.80 -26.98
N LEU A 300 -8.56 -0.28 -27.65
CA LEU A 300 -9.47 -1.05 -28.51
C LEU A 300 -8.73 -1.53 -29.77
N GLN A 301 -8.06 -0.62 -30.47
CA GLN A 301 -7.32 -0.90 -31.70
C GLN A 301 -6.11 -1.84 -31.48
N SER A 302 -5.46 -1.76 -30.31
CA SER A 302 -4.34 -2.65 -29.99
C SER A 302 -4.73 -4.14 -29.83
N GLY A 303 -6.03 -4.42 -29.73
CA GLY A 303 -6.57 -5.75 -29.40
C GLY A 303 -6.28 -6.18 -27.96
N THR A 304 -5.78 -5.28 -27.10
CA THR A 304 -5.43 -5.61 -25.71
C THR A 304 -6.67 -5.99 -24.90
N VAL A 305 -7.78 -5.28 -25.13
CA VAL A 305 -9.07 -5.55 -24.47
C VAL A 305 -9.69 -6.89 -24.88
N ALA A 306 -9.31 -7.43 -26.04
CA ALA A 306 -9.80 -8.71 -26.56
C ALA A 306 -8.89 -9.92 -26.25
N SER A 307 -7.64 -9.67 -25.84
CA SER A 307 -6.71 -10.73 -25.45
C SER A 307 -7.22 -11.50 -24.22
N MET A 308 -6.86 -12.78 -24.05
CA MET A 308 -6.96 -13.50 -22.76
C MET A 308 -5.60 -13.64 -22.06
N ASN A 309 -4.52 -13.22 -22.73
CA ASN A 309 -3.17 -13.30 -22.18
C ASN A 309 -2.94 -12.15 -21.19
N PHE A 310 -3.08 -12.45 -19.89
CA PHE A 310 -2.95 -11.46 -18.83
C PHE A 310 -1.60 -10.73 -18.79
N PRO A 311 -0.41 -11.40 -18.85
CA PRO A 311 0.87 -10.70 -18.89
C PRO A 311 0.99 -9.66 -20.00
N ARG A 312 0.48 -9.96 -21.20
CA ARG A 312 0.45 -9.01 -22.32
C ARG A 312 -0.38 -7.77 -21.97
N LYS A 313 -1.60 -7.97 -21.46
CA LYS A 313 -2.50 -6.87 -21.05
C LYS A 313 -1.86 -6.00 -19.98
N PHE A 314 -1.36 -6.65 -18.94
CA PHE A 314 -0.77 -6.00 -17.78
C PHE A 314 0.39 -5.11 -18.20
N LEU A 315 1.35 -5.63 -18.99
CA LEU A 315 2.53 -4.87 -19.41
C LEU A 315 2.16 -3.70 -20.33
N TYR A 316 1.23 -3.92 -21.27
CA TYR A 316 0.82 -2.86 -22.19
C TYR A 316 0.09 -1.73 -21.47
N CYS A 317 -0.85 -2.07 -20.57
CA CYS A 317 -1.59 -1.08 -19.80
C CYS A 317 -0.70 -0.38 -18.76
N PHE A 318 0.21 -1.13 -18.12
CA PHE A 318 1.22 -0.55 -17.23
C PHE A 318 2.10 0.46 -17.98
N TRP A 319 2.56 0.12 -19.18
CA TRP A 319 3.34 1.02 -20.02
C TRP A 319 2.55 2.28 -20.39
N TRP A 320 1.29 2.13 -20.78
CA TRP A 320 0.41 3.27 -21.06
C TRP A 320 0.29 4.21 -19.84
N GLY A 321 0.06 3.65 -18.65
CA GLY A 321 -0.03 4.43 -17.41
C GLY A 321 1.30 5.11 -17.06
N LEU A 322 2.42 4.40 -17.21
CA LEU A 322 3.76 4.93 -16.94
C LEU A 322 4.08 6.10 -17.88
N ARG A 323 3.87 5.92 -19.20
CA ARG A 323 4.08 6.95 -20.22
C ARG A 323 3.33 8.23 -19.87
N ASN A 324 2.04 8.11 -19.54
CA ASN A 324 1.21 9.27 -19.22
C ASN A 324 1.56 9.94 -17.89
N LEU A 325 2.06 9.21 -16.89
CA LEU A 325 2.57 9.84 -15.67
C LEU A 325 3.94 10.52 -15.88
N SER A 326 4.72 10.09 -16.87
CA SER A 326 6.10 10.55 -17.13
C SER A 326 6.19 11.74 -18.08
N SER A 327 5.13 12.07 -18.80
CA SER A 327 5.12 13.19 -19.74
C SER A 327 4.75 14.50 -19.07
N LEU A 328 5.60 15.53 -19.21
CA LEU A 328 5.33 16.91 -18.76
C LEU A 328 4.26 17.64 -19.59
N GLY A 329 3.90 17.08 -20.75
CA GLY A 329 2.73 17.46 -21.53
C GLY A 329 2.11 16.21 -22.13
N GLN A 330 1.05 15.69 -21.50
CA GLN A 330 0.31 14.55 -22.04
C GLN A 330 -0.43 14.97 -23.32
N ILE A 331 -0.26 14.24 -24.41
CA ILE A 331 -1.06 14.38 -25.63
C ILE A 331 -2.25 13.42 -25.52
N LEU A 332 -3.07 13.60 -24.50
CA LEU A 332 -4.32 12.85 -24.31
C LEU A 332 -5.43 13.59 -25.04
N GLN A 333 -5.75 13.13 -26.25
CA GLN A 333 -6.89 13.64 -27.01
C GLN A 333 -8.16 13.01 -26.48
N THR A 334 -9.02 13.83 -25.88
CA THR A 334 -10.26 13.38 -25.23
C THR A 334 -11.47 13.65 -26.11
N SER A 335 -12.49 12.81 -25.98
CA SER A 335 -13.83 13.11 -26.48
C SER A 335 -14.53 14.15 -25.58
N PRO A 336 -15.68 14.75 -25.96
CA PRO A 336 -16.47 15.62 -25.09
C PRO A 336 -17.14 14.86 -23.90
N TYR A 337 -16.79 13.60 -23.66
CA TYR A 337 -17.32 12.81 -22.57
C TYR A 337 -16.79 13.29 -21.20
N PHE A 338 -17.69 13.72 -20.32
CA PHE A 338 -17.37 14.31 -19.01
C PHE A 338 -16.41 13.45 -18.16
N TRP A 339 -16.69 12.15 -18.01
CA TRP A 339 -15.90 11.29 -17.11
C TRP A 339 -14.51 10.98 -17.66
N GLU A 340 -14.35 10.94 -18.97
CA GLU A 340 -13.04 10.84 -19.62
C GLU A 340 -12.21 12.10 -19.34
N ASN A 341 -12.80 13.28 -19.50
CA ASN A 341 -12.15 14.54 -19.17
C ASN A 341 -11.72 14.59 -17.70
N CYS A 342 -12.59 14.20 -16.76
CA CYS A 342 -12.23 14.09 -15.35
C CYS A 342 -11.06 13.12 -15.11
N PHE A 343 -11.06 11.96 -15.79
CA PHE A 343 -10.00 10.98 -15.66
C PHE A 343 -8.66 11.50 -16.19
N THR A 344 -8.66 12.16 -17.36
CA THR A 344 -7.48 12.80 -17.94
C THR A 344 -6.92 13.92 -17.06
N VAL A 345 -7.77 14.78 -16.50
CA VAL A 345 -7.35 15.81 -15.53
C VAL A 345 -6.67 15.19 -14.31
N LEU A 346 -7.22 14.09 -13.77
CA LEU A 346 -6.59 13.37 -12.66
C LEU A 346 -5.22 12.80 -13.05
N ILE A 347 -5.09 12.21 -14.24
CA ILE A 347 -3.81 11.70 -14.76
C ILE A 347 -2.77 12.83 -14.80
N SER A 348 -3.13 13.99 -15.37
CA SER A 348 -2.21 15.13 -15.46
C SER A 348 -1.78 15.67 -14.09
N ILE A 349 -2.71 15.81 -13.14
CA ILE A 349 -2.40 16.28 -11.77
C ILE A 349 -1.49 15.27 -11.06
N PHE A 350 -1.83 13.98 -11.08
CA PHE A 350 -1.01 12.95 -10.44
C PHE A 350 0.36 12.80 -11.10
N GLY A 351 0.43 12.87 -12.44
CA GLY A 351 1.66 12.84 -13.20
C GLY A 351 2.60 13.97 -12.78
N LEU A 352 2.10 15.21 -12.79
CA LEU A 352 2.88 16.38 -12.39
C LEU A 352 3.39 16.27 -10.93
N LEU A 353 2.49 15.94 -9.98
CA LEU A 353 2.86 15.85 -8.56
C LEU A 353 3.89 14.75 -8.29
N LEU A 354 3.68 13.55 -8.84
CA LEU A 354 4.58 12.42 -8.64
C LEU A 354 5.93 12.64 -9.31
N PHE A 355 5.94 13.23 -10.51
CA PHE A 355 7.16 13.55 -11.25
C PHE A 355 7.99 14.63 -10.54
N LEU A 356 7.37 15.72 -10.09
CA LEU A 356 8.05 16.75 -9.30
C LEU A 356 8.59 16.20 -7.98
N TYR A 357 7.82 15.38 -7.28
CA TYR A 357 8.29 14.74 -6.06
C TYR A 357 9.45 13.78 -6.34
N PHE A 358 9.45 13.09 -7.49
CA PHE A 358 10.53 12.17 -7.88
C PHE A 358 11.82 12.90 -8.18
N ILE A 359 11.76 13.89 -9.07
CA ILE A 359 12.92 14.72 -9.40
C ILE A 359 13.45 15.43 -8.16
N GLY A 360 12.59 16.03 -7.32
CA GLY A 360 13.04 16.74 -6.13
C GLY A 360 13.81 15.85 -5.16
N ASN A 361 13.37 14.61 -4.95
CA ASN A 361 14.09 13.66 -4.10
C ASN A 361 15.39 13.13 -4.77
N LEU A 362 15.39 12.96 -6.09
CA LEU A 362 16.59 12.56 -6.84
C LEU A 362 17.65 13.68 -6.82
N GLN A 363 17.25 14.93 -6.99
CA GLN A 363 18.13 16.10 -6.92
C GLN A 363 18.80 16.21 -5.54
N MET A 364 18.05 16.00 -4.47
CA MET A 364 18.61 15.95 -3.11
C MET A 364 19.66 14.84 -2.94
N TYR A 365 19.46 13.68 -3.57
CA TYR A 365 20.44 12.59 -3.58
C TYR A 365 21.72 12.96 -4.32
N MET A 366 21.57 13.51 -5.53
CA MET A 366 22.72 13.92 -6.35
C MET A 366 23.54 15.02 -5.65
N GLN A 367 22.87 16.04 -5.10
CA GLN A 367 23.54 17.11 -4.35
C GLN A 367 24.31 16.58 -3.13
N TRP A 368 23.74 15.62 -2.41
CA TRP A 368 24.40 15.00 -1.26
C TRP A 368 25.69 14.25 -1.67
N GLU A 369 25.63 13.45 -2.75
CA GLU A 369 26.81 12.72 -3.24
C GLU A 369 27.90 13.69 -3.72
N THR A 370 27.53 14.75 -4.44
CA THR A 370 28.47 15.81 -4.86
C THR A 370 29.14 16.48 -3.66
N GLN A 371 28.39 16.84 -2.62
CA GLN A 371 28.95 17.43 -1.40
C GLN A 371 29.92 16.49 -0.68
N LYS A 372 29.61 15.19 -0.65
CA LYS A 372 30.48 14.18 -0.06
C LYS A 372 31.80 14.05 -0.84
N GLN A 373 31.73 13.97 -2.17
CA GLN A 373 32.92 13.93 -3.02
C GLN A 373 33.79 15.18 -2.86
N LEU A 374 33.17 16.37 -2.81
CA LEU A 374 33.88 17.62 -2.59
C LEU A 374 34.60 17.63 -1.23
N LYS A 375 33.95 17.14 -0.17
CA LYS A 375 34.57 17.06 1.16
C LYS A 375 35.78 16.13 1.18
N THR A 376 35.67 14.94 0.56
CA THR A 376 36.80 14.01 0.44
C THR A 376 37.96 14.63 -0.34
N TYR A 377 37.68 15.34 -1.44
CA TYR A 377 38.70 16.05 -2.21
C TYR A 377 39.39 17.16 -1.41
N MET A 378 38.65 17.94 -0.61
CA MET A 378 39.21 18.96 0.27
C MET A 378 40.10 18.34 1.37
N ASP A 379 39.63 17.26 2.02
CA ASP A 379 40.40 16.56 3.05
C ASP A 379 41.72 15.99 2.49
N GLU A 380 41.71 15.42 1.27
CA GLU A 380 42.93 14.94 0.59
C GLU A 380 43.92 16.07 0.29
N ASN A 381 43.43 17.21 -0.20
CA ASN A 381 44.26 18.38 -0.47
C ASN A 381 44.86 18.99 0.80
N ASP A 382 44.09 19.07 1.89
CA ASP A 382 44.57 19.56 3.17
C ASP A 382 45.66 18.64 3.75
N ILE A 383 45.49 17.31 3.63
CA ILE A 383 46.51 16.32 4.00
C ILE A 383 47.78 16.49 3.15
N ALA A 384 47.64 16.68 1.83
CA ALA A 384 48.78 16.90 0.94
C ALA A 384 49.56 18.17 1.30
N LYS A 385 48.85 19.25 1.63
CA LYS A 385 49.45 20.52 2.06
C LYS A 385 50.19 20.40 3.39
N MET A 386 49.62 19.68 4.37
CA MET A 386 50.31 19.40 5.63
C MET A 386 51.56 18.53 5.45
N ARG A 387 51.52 17.52 4.57
CA ARG A 387 52.70 16.71 4.23
C ARG A 387 53.79 17.55 3.58
N GLY A 388 53.44 18.43 2.63
CA GLY A 388 54.39 19.34 1.98
C GLY A 388 55.02 20.37 2.92
N ALA A 389 54.30 20.81 3.95
CA ALA A 389 54.81 21.73 4.97
C ALA A 389 55.75 21.07 6.00
N HIS A 390 55.76 19.74 6.10
CA HIS A 390 56.61 18.98 7.03
C HIS A 390 57.83 18.33 6.37
N VAL A 391 58.05 18.51 5.06
CA VAL A 391 59.31 18.09 4.42
C VAL A 391 60.38 19.14 4.71
N PRO A 392 61.41 18.85 5.52
CA PRO A 392 62.53 19.77 5.68
C PRO A 392 63.18 19.92 4.31
N LYS A 393 63.35 21.16 3.83
CA LYS A 393 64.23 21.40 2.69
C LYS A 393 65.64 21.02 3.14
N ILE A 394 66.10 19.83 2.74
CA ILE A 394 67.52 19.45 2.84
C ILE A 394 68.24 20.42 1.90
N LYS A 395 68.94 21.38 2.50
CA LYS A 395 69.85 22.30 1.82
C LYS A 395 71.15 21.60 1.49
#